data_AF-R2P199-F1
#
_entry.id   AF-R2P199-F1
#
_cell.length_a   1.000
_cell.length_b   1.000
_cell.length_c   1.000
_cell.angle_alpha   90.00
_cell.angle_beta   90.00
_cell.angle_gamma   90.00
#
_symmetry.space_group_name_H-M   'P 1'
#
loop_
_entity.id
_entity.type
_entity.pdbx_description
1 polymer ?
#
loop_
_entity_poly.entity_id
_entity_poly.type
_entity_poly.pdbx_seq_one_letter_code
_entity_poly.pdbx_strand_id
1 'polypeptide(L)'
;MEQSDKKKRRSFPSAYTVIIIVLIMVQALTFFIPSGKYSTLTYDSGKDQFAITNAQDKTVMEPATQKTLDKYDIHIKVDKFRDGTIYRPAAIPNSYEQIKKPKRGITGTITQFLRSQVQGITESVDIMIFILILGGVIGIVNATGAMDAGMTRLSEKLKGKQKWLIVIVTTLIAIGGTTFGLAEETIAFYPILIPIFLLAGYDTLTAVATIYLGTAIGTMSSTINPFSTVIASNAAGISFTDGMPLRIFMWIAAVGISILYTIRYAEKVRLNPAASLVAEQAESDRERFLGGQDREKNADFTRRQKFSLIVFALGFVVMIYGVQQLGWYFTEIAVVFLAVTYVLAFVSGLGEKKFIDSFVTGAADLLGVALIVGLARSVGIVMENSFISDTIMNFFSNAISGMNNVIFIWFMFLVYIILGFFIQSSSGLAVLSMPIMAPLADVVGIDRALIVDAYNWGQGLIGLVAPTGLILVSLSVVNVGFDKWIKFVTKLLITIIVLILAFLAIGVLIS
;
A
#
# COMPACT_ATOMS: atom_id res chain seq x y z
N MET A 1 8.64 -16.08 -44.91
CA MET A 1 7.43 -16.85 -44.55
C MET A 1 7.84 -17.86 -43.51
N GLU A 2 7.58 -17.55 -42.24
CA GLU A 2 7.26 -18.52 -41.17
C GLU A 2 6.84 -17.70 -39.95
N GLN A 3 5.66 -17.09 -40.04
CA GLN A 3 4.95 -16.65 -38.85
C GLN A 3 4.42 -17.93 -38.19
N SER A 4 5.14 -18.43 -37.18
CA SER A 4 4.63 -19.53 -36.38
C SER A 4 3.31 -19.07 -35.74
N ASP A 5 2.23 -19.80 -36.05
CA ASP A 5 0.93 -19.70 -35.39
C ASP A 5 1.08 -19.99 -33.89
N LYS A 6 1.45 -18.97 -33.11
CA LYS A 6 1.24 -18.99 -31.67
C LYS A 6 -0.27 -18.91 -31.46
N LYS A 7 -0.91 -20.06 -31.28
CA LYS A 7 -2.24 -20.21 -30.67
C LYS A 7 -2.37 -19.13 -29.58
N LYS A 8 -3.27 -18.17 -29.79
CA LYS A 8 -3.63 -17.14 -28.80
C LYS A 8 -4.20 -17.85 -27.57
N ARG A 9 -3.34 -18.34 -26.68
CA ARG A 9 -3.71 -18.63 -25.30
C ARG A 9 -4.24 -17.31 -24.76
N ARG A 10 -5.46 -17.32 -24.22
CA ARG A 10 -6.05 -16.16 -23.55
C ARG A 10 -5.04 -15.64 -22.52
N SER A 11 -4.33 -14.57 -22.84
CA SER A 11 -3.42 -13.91 -21.91
C SER A 11 -4.27 -13.23 -20.85
N PHE A 12 -3.82 -13.30 -19.59
CA PHE A 12 -4.50 -12.61 -18.52
C PHE A 12 -4.56 -11.09 -18.82
N PRO A 13 -5.65 -10.38 -18.47
CA PRO A 13 -5.77 -8.94 -18.73
C PRO A 13 -4.63 -8.13 -18.10
N SER A 14 -4.28 -6.99 -18.71
CA SER A 14 -3.27 -6.08 -18.16
C SER A 14 -3.75 -5.44 -16.86
N ALA A 15 -2.83 -4.90 -16.04
CA ALA A 15 -3.17 -4.19 -14.80
C ALA A 15 -4.25 -3.10 -15.01
N TYR A 16 -4.10 -2.32 -16.08
CA TYR A 16 -5.10 -1.33 -16.51
C TYR A 16 -6.47 -1.94 -16.75
N THR A 17 -6.53 -3.04 -17.51
CA THR A 17 -7.79 -3.72 -17.81
C THR A 17 -8.43 -4.27 -16.55
N VAL A 18 -7.64 -4.83 -15.62
CA VAL A 18 -8.16 -5.33 -14.34
C VAL A 18 -8.78 -4.20 -13.53
N ILE A 19 -8.11 -3.04 -13.39
CA ILE A 19 -8.66 -1.88 -12.66
C ILE A 19 -9.96 -1.39 -13.31
N ILE A 20 -10.02 -1.32 -14.64
CA ILE A 20 -11.24 -0.93 -15.36
C ILE A 20 -12.39 -1.91 -15.10
N ILE A 21 -12.12 -3.23 -15.10
CA ILE A 21 -13.12 -4.25 -14.77
C ILE A 21 -13.65 -4.05 -13.35
N VAL A 22 -12.76 -3.80 -12.38
CA VAL A 22 -13.17 -3.51 -11.00
C VAL A 22 -14.00 -2.24 -10.93
N LEU A 23 -13.60 -1.17 -11.61
CA LEU A 23 -14.35 0.09 -11.67
C LEU A 23 -15.76 -0.11 -12.24
N ILE A 24 -15.90 -0.88 -13.32
CA ILE A 24 -17.21 -1.24 -13.90
C ILE A 24 -18.06 -2.02 -12.90
N MET A 25 -17.46 -3.00 -12.21
CA MET A 25 -18.14 -3.79 -11.19
C MET A 25 -18.63 -2.91 -10.03
N VAL A 26 -17.78 -2.02 -9.52
CA VAL A 26 -18.14 -1.07 -8.46
C VAL A 26 -19.26 -0.14 -8.92
N GLN A 27 -19.17 0.39 -10.15
CA GLN A 27 -20.22 1.19 -10.74
C GLN A 27 -21.54 0.42 -10.89
N ALA A 28 -21.50 -0.89 -11.17
CA ALA A 28 -22.69 -1.73 -11.18
C ALA A 28 -23.29 -1.88 -9.77
N LEU A 29 -22.45 -2.06 -8.75
CA LEU A 29 -22.88 -2.17 -7.35
C LEU A 29 -23.63 -0.93 -6.86
N THR A 30 -23.32 0.27 -7.38
CA THR A 30 -24.05 1.50 -7.00
C THR A 30 -25.55 1.47 -7.34
N PHE A 31 -25.95 0.63 -8.31
CA PHE A 31 -27.38 0.47 -8.64
C PHE A 31 -28.13 -0.36 -7.59
N PHE A 32 -27.46 -1.34 -6.98
CA PHE A 32 -28.07 -2.26 -6.03
C PHE A 32 -27.97 -1.75 -4.59
N ILE A 33 -26.85 -1.14 -4.21
CA ILE A 33 -26.63 -0.67 -2.84
C ILE A 33 -27.32 0.70 -2.64
N PRO A 34 -28.11 0.90 -1.57
CA PRO A 34 -28.67 2.20 -1.22
C PRO A 34 -27.60 3.26 -0.94
N SER A 35 -27.86 4.50 -1.31
CA SER A 35 -27.02 5.62 -0.88
C SER A 35 -27.37 6.00 0.56
N GLY A 36 -26.36 6.13 1.40
CA GLY A 36 -26.53 6.54 2.79
C GLY A 36 -25.29 7.26 3.28
N LYS A 37 -25.46 8.06 4.32
CA LYS A 37 -24.40 8.93 4.84
C LYS A 37 -24.46 8.97 6.35
N TYR A 38 -23.32 8.80 7.01
CA TYR A 38 -23.16 9.19 8.40
C TYR A 38 -22.94 10.69 8.50
N SER A 39 -23.42 11.30 9.58
CA SER A 39 -22.97 12.65 9.92
C SER A 39 -21.47 12.60 10.25
N THR A 40 -20.73 13.64 9.87
CA THR A 40 -19.29 13.69 10.06
C THR A 40 -18.89 14.88 10.91
N LEU A 41 -17.82 14.73 11.67
CA LEU A 41 -17.19 15.76 12.46
C LEU A 41 -15.79 16.04 11.91
N THR A 42 -15.53 17.31 11.57
CA THR A 42 -14.23 17.78 11.06
C THR A 42 -13.73 18.92 11.93
N TYR A 43 -12.44 18.92 12.27
CA TYR A 43 -11.83 20.00 13.05
C TYR A 43 -11.39 21.15 12.14
N ASP A 44 -11.85 22.36 12.46
CA ASP A 44 -11.42 23.62 11.85
C ASP A 44 -10.37 24.28 12.74
N SER A 45 -9.10 24.08 12.37
CA SER A 45 -7.94 24.64 13.08
C SER A 45 -7.90 26.17 13.09
N GLY A 46 -8.53 26.84 12.12
CA GLY A 46 -8.56 28.30 12.04
C GLY A 46 -9.48 28.94 13.09
N LYS A 47 -10.47 28.19 13.58
CA LYS A 47 -11.49 28.70 14.52
C LYS A 47 -11.55 27.95 15.85
N ASP A 48 -10.77 26.89 16.02
CA ASP A 48 -10.85 25.94 17.15
C ASP A 48 -12.30 25.46 17.37
N GLN A 49 -12.93 25.02 16.28
CA GLN A 49 -14.31 24.55 16.24
C GLN A 49 -14.43 23.23 15.50
N PHE A 50 -15.43 22.44 15.86
CA PHE A 50 -15.86 21.28 15.09
C PHE A 50 -16.97 21.67 14.12
N ALA A 51 -16.76 21.37 12.85
CA ALA A 51 -17.78 21.41 11.82
C ALA A 51 -18.50 20.06 11.81
N ILE A 52 -19.76 20.05 12.28
CA ILE A 52 -20.64 18.88 12.23
C ILE A 52 -21.48 18.98 10.96
N THR A 53 -21.19 18.11 9.98
CA THR A 53 -21.92 18.04 8.72
C THR A 53 -22.88 16.86 8.76
N ASN A 54 -24.18 17.13 8.65
CA ASN A 54 -25.20 16.09 8.66
C ASN A 54 -25.34 15.38 7.29
N ALA A 55 -26.23 14.38 7.22
CA ALA A 55 -26.47 13.62 5.99
C ALA A 55 -27.04 14.46 4.82
N GLN A 56 -27.57 15.66 5.08
CA GLN A 56 -28.06 16.61 4.07
C GLN A 56 -27.08 17.77 3.80
N ASP A 57 -25.80 17.59 4.14
CA ASP A 57 -24.72 18.56 3.93
C ASP A 57 -24.91 19.89 4.69
N LYS A 58 -25.81 19.95 5.67
CA LYS A 58 -25.92 21.10 6.57
C LYS A 58 -24.81 21.01 7.61
N THR A 59 -24.03 22.07 7.71
CA THR A 59 -22.91 22.16 8.65
C THR A 59 -23.25 23.11 9.79
N VAL A 60 -23.05 22.63 11.02
CA VAL A 60 -23.16 23.42 12.25
C VAL A 60 -21.78 23.46 12.90
N MET A 61 -21.36 24.65 13.34
CA MET A 61 -20.10 24.82 14.06
C MET A 61 -20.37 24.71 15.56
N GLU A 62 -19.62 23.84 16.25
CA GLU A 62 -19.62 23.75 17.71
C GLU A 62 -18.20 23.93 18.26
N PRO A 63 -18.03 24.38 19.52
CA PRO A 63 -16.72 24.54 20.12
C PRO A 63 -15.90 23.24 20.09
N ALA A 64 -14.60 23.32 19.80
CA ALA A 64 -13.72 22.15 19.82
C ALA A 64 -13.37 21.74 21.26
N THR A 65 -14.31 21.06 21.93
CA THR A 65 -14.16 20.60 23.32
C THR A 65 -14.46 19.12 23.45
N GLN A 66 -13.91 18.47 24.48
CA GLN A 66 -14.22 17.07 24.77
C GLN A 66 -15.73 16.88 25.01
N LYS A 67 -16.40 17.84 25.66
CA LYS A 67 -17.86 17.81 25.87
C LYS A 67 -18.65 17.73 24.55
N THR A 68 -18.17 18.41 23.51
CA THR A 68 -18.77 18.32 22.16
C THR A 68 -18.60 16.92 21.59
N LEU A 69 -17.42 16.32 21.73
CA LEU A 69 -17.17 14.95 21.26
C LEU A 69 -18.02 13.92 22.00
N ASP A 70 -18.09 14.04 23.33
CA ASP A 70 -18.89 13.16 24.19
C ASP A 70 -20.40 13.26 23.86
N LYS A 71 -20.89 14.46 23.52
CA LYS A 71 -22.27 14.68 23.06
C LYS A 71 -22.61 13.86 21.80
N TYR A 72 -21.62 13.61 20.95
CA TYR A 72 -21.77 12.85 19.71
C TYR A 72 -21.28 11.39 19.83
N ASP A 73 -21.03 10.90 21.04
CA ASP A 73 -20.52 9.54 21.30
C ASP A 73 -19.15 9.26 20.64
N ILE A 74 -18.39 10.32 20.35
CA ILE A 74 -17.04 10.23 19.78
C ILE A 74 -16.04 10.16 20.93
N HIS A 75 -15.53 8.95 21.16
CA HIS A 75 -14.57 8.65 22.23
C HIS A 75 -13.12 9.02 21.86
N ILE A 76 -12.91 10.03 21.03
CA ILE A 76 -11.59 10.50 20.61
C ILE A 76 -11.19 11.66 21.52
N LYS A 77 -9.92 11.75 21.93
CA LYS A 77 -9.42 12.89 22.70
C LYS A 77 -9.35 14.14 21.82
N VAL A 78 -9.89 15.27 22.29
CA VAL A 78 -9.87 16.56 21.56
C VAL A 78 -8.47 16.97 21.09
N ASP A 79 -7.43 16.70 21.88
CA ASP A 79 -6.05 17.04 21.53
C ASP A 79 -5.57 16.33 20.27
N LYS A 80 -6.14 15.16 19.93
CA LYS A 80 -5.82 14.40 18.71
C LYS A 80 -6.32 15.05 17.42
N PHE A 81 -7.29 15.95 17.53
CA PHE A 81 -7.69 16.79 16.42
C PHE A 81 -6.78 18.03 16.33
N ARG A 82 -6.43 18.60 17.48
CA ARG A 82 -5.57 19.81 17.58
C ARG A 82 -4.12 19.55 17.16
N ASP A 83 -3.58 18.37 17.47
CA ASP A 83 -2.21 17.97 17.09
C ASP A 83 -2.11 17.47 15.63
N GLY A 84 -3.23 17.41 14.90
CA GLY A 84 -3.29 17.00 13.50
C GLY A 84 -3.27 15.48 13.28
N THR A 85 -3.29 14.66 14.34
CA THR A 85 -3.35 13.19 14.21
C THR A 85 -4.64 12.76 13.50
N ILE A 86 -5.78 13.36 13.88
CA ILE A 86 -7.08 13.17 13.23
C ILE A 86 -7.37 14.40 12.37
N TYR A 87 -6.99 14.33 11.10
CA TYR A 87 -7.18 15.38 10.11
C TYR A 87 -8.32 15.08 9.12
N ARG A 88 -8.80 13.83 9.06
CA ARG A 88 -9.90 13.41 8.18
C ARG A 88 -11.26 13.54 8.90
N PRO A 89 -12.36 13.73 8.15
CA PRO A 89 -13.70 13.73 8.72
C PRO A 89 -13.99 12.41 9.46
N ALA A 90 -14.30 12.50 10.76
CA ALA A 90 -14.66 11.36 11.59
C ALA A 90 -16.17 11.10 11.52
N ALA A 91 -16.59 9.84 11.38
CA ALA A 91 -18.00 9.49 11.37
C ALA A 91 -18.60 9.61 12.79
N ILE A 92 -19.83 10.12 12.89
CA ILE A 92 -20.60 10.20 14.13
C ILE A 92 -21.40 8.89 14.30
N PRO A 93 -21.21 8.12 15.38
CA PRO A 93 -21.95 6.90 15.63
C PRO A 93 -23.47 7.11 15.62
N ASN A 94 -24.23 6.08 15.25
CA ASN A 94 -25.70 6.08 15.25
C ASN A 94 -26.39 7.21 14.44
N SER A 95 -25.65 7.89 13.56
CA SER A 95 -26.16 9.03 12.76
C SER A 95 -26.45 8.68 11.29
N TYR A 96 -26.47 7.38 10.97
CA TYR A 96 -26.67 6.92 9.59
C TYR A 96 -28.07 7.27 9.09
N GLU A 97 -28.12 7.93 7.94
CA GLU A 97 -29.36 8.18 7.23
C GLU A 97 -29.25 7.71 5.77
N GLN A 98 -30.30 7.04 5.29
CA GLN A 98 -30.43 6.80 3.86
C GLN A 98 -30.75 8.11 3.16
N ILE A 99 -29.98 8.42 2.11
CA ILE A 99 -30.19 9.62 1.31
C ILE A 99 -30.79 9.24 -0.04
N LYS A 100 -31.46 10.20 -0.68
CA LYS A 100 -31.94 9.98 -2.05
C LYS A 100 -30.74 9.69 -2.95
N LYS A 101 -30.77 8.51 -3.60
CA LYS A 101 -29.75 8.15 -4.59
C LYS A 101 -29.54 9.31 -5.57
N PRO A 102 -28.29 9.69 -5.87
CA PRO A 102 -28.01 10.66 -6.92
C PRO A 102 -28.73 10.21 -8.19
N LYS A 103 -29.62 11.05 -8.74
CA LYS A 103 -30.35 10.73 -9.98
C LYS A 103 -29.39 10.77 -11.16
N ARG A 104 -28.61 9.70 -11.31
CA ARG A 104 -27.71 9.49 -12.43
C ARG A 104 -28.48 8.62 -13.41
N GLY A 105 -29.06 9.24 -14.43
CA GLY A 105 -29.52 8.49 -15.60
C GLY A 105 -28.35 7.74 -16.25
N ILE A 106 -28.59 7.07 -17.37
CA ILE A 106 -27.52 6.37 -18.12
C ILE A 106 -26.36 7.33 -18.43
N THR A 107 -26.68 8.55 -18.88
CA THR A 107 -25.70 9.60 -19.18
C THR A 107 -24.90 10.03 -17.95
N GLY A 108 -25.56 10.26 -16.81
CA GLY A 108 -24.90 10.61 -15.56
C GLY A 108 -23.97 9.52 -15.03
N THR A 109 -24.34 8.25 -15.22
CA THR A 109 -23.51 7.09 -14.85
C THR A 109 -22.26 7.01 -15.72
N ILE A 110 -22.40 7.15 -17.03
CA ILE A 110 -21.26 7.16 -17.96
C ILE A 110 -20.33 8.33 -17.64
N THR A 111 -20.88 9.52 -17.40
CA THR A 111 -20.10 10.71 -17.03
C THR A 111 -19.36 10.49 -15.72
N GLN A 112 -19.98 9.89 -14.70
CA GLN A 112 -19.29 9.55 -13.45
C GLN A 112 -18.14 8.57 -13.70
N PHE A 113 -18.38 7.51 -14.46
CA PHE A 113 -17.36 6.52 -14.79
C PHE A 113 -16.15 7.15 -15.47
N LEU A 114 -16.36 8.00 -16.49
CA LEU A 114 -15.26 8.67 -17.19
C LEU A 114 -14.58 9.74 -16.33
N ARG A 115 -15.36 10.56 -15.60
CA ARG A 115 -14.85 11.64 -14.77
C ARG A 115 -14.05 11.12 -13.57
N SER A 116 -14.48 10.02 -12.96
CA SER A 116 -13.80 9.42 -11.80
C SER A 116 -12.36 9.01 -12.11
N GLN A 117 -12.07 8.61 -13.35
CA GLN A 117 -10.72 8.24 -13.79
C GLN A 117 -9.80 9.46 -13.87
N VAL A 118 -10.28 10.55 -14.47
CA VAL A 118 -9.54 11.83 -14.53
C VAL A 118 -9.36 12.39 -13.11
N GLN A 119 -10.41 12.37 -12.30
CA GLN A 119 -10.37 12.81 -10.91
C GLN A 119 -9.40 11.96 -10.08
N GLY A 120 -9.35 10.64 -10.30
CA GLY A 120 -8.39 9.75 -9.64
C GLY A 120 -6.94 10.11 -9.94
N ILE A 121 -6.65 10.47 -11.21
CA ILE A 121 -5.33 10.99 -11.59
C ILE A 121 -5.06 12.32 -10.88
N THR A 122 -6.01 13.26 -10.89
CA THR A 122 -5.86 14.58 -10.23
C THR A 122 -5.64 14.45 -8.72
N GLU A 123 -6.38 13.58 -8.04
CA GLU A 123 -6.25 13.33 -6.60
C GLU A 123 -4.98 12.55 -6.22
N SER A 124 -4.31 11.92 -7.20
CA SER A 124 -3.09 11.14 -6.99
C SER A 124 -1.83 11.83 -7.51
N VAL A 125 -1.93 13.11 -7.91
CA VAL A 125 -0.81 13.85 -8.53
C VAL A 125 0.44 13.84 -7.66
N ASP A 126 0.32 14.03 -6.35
CA ASP A 126 1.48 14.08 -5.45
C ASP A 126 2.26 12.75 -5.46
N ILE A 127 1.54 11.62 -5.41
CA ILE A 127 2.13 10.27 -5.48
C ILE A 127 2.75 10.04 -6.86
N MET A 128 2.06 10.44 -7.92
CA MET A 128 2.55 10.28 -9.29
C MET A 128 3.83 11.10 -9.54
N ILE A 129 3.87 12.35 -9.08
CA ILE A 129 5.05 13.21 -9.16
C ILE A 129 6.21 12.59 -8.39
N PHE A 130 5.97 12.10 -7.18
CA PHE A 130 6.98 11.40 -6.39
C PHE A 130 7.56 10.19 -7.15
N ILE A 131 6.70 9.31 -7.69
CA ILE A 131 7.12 8.14 -8.48
C ILE A 131 7.97 8.56 -9.69
N LEU A 132 7.55 9.59 -10.43
CA LEU A 132 8.26 10.06 -11.62
C LEU A 132 9.63 10.67 -11.28
N ILE A 133 9.71 11.53 -10.25
CA ILE A 133 10.98 12.12 -9.79
C ILE A 133 11.93 11.03 -9.33
N LEU A 134 11.43 10.07 -8.55
CA LEU A 134 12.21 8.95 -8.06
C LEU A 134 12.74 8.07 -9.21
N GLY A 135 11.90 7.80 -10.22
CA GLY A 135 12.31 7.12 -11.45
C GLY A 135 13.43 7.87 -12.17
N GLY A 136 13.33 9.19 -12.28
CA GLY A 136 14.37 10.02 -12.88
C GLY A 136 15.68 10.01 -12.11
N VAL A 137 15.63 10.07 -10.77
CA VAL A 137 16.81 9.92 -9.90
C VAL A 137 17.46 8.56 -10.11
N ILE A 138 16.67 7.48 -10.15
CA ILE A 138 17.17 6.13 -10.41
C ILE A 138 17.82 6.05 -11.79
N GLY A 139 17.22 6.66 -12.81
CA GLY A 139 17.79 6.76 -14.16
C GLY A 139 19.17 7.41 -14.17
N ILE A 140 19.34 8.53 -13.47
CA ILE A 140 20.64 9.19 -13.30
C ILE A 140 21.64 8.27 -12.60
N VAL A 141 21.27 7.69 -11.45
CA VAL A 141 22.17 6.84 -10.66
C VAL A 141 22.60 5.62 -11.48
N ASN A 142 21.68 5.03 -12.25
CA ASN A 142 21.99 3.94 -13.16
C ASN A 142 22.97 4.37 -14.26
N ALA A 143 22.74 5.54 -14.89
CA ALA A 143 23.61 6.08 -15.93
C ALA A 143 25.05 6.39 -15.47
N THR A 144 25.30 6.50 -14.16
CA THR A 144 26.65 6.61 -13.60
C THR A 144 27.44 5.28 -13.57
N GLY A 145 26.78 4.15 -13.83
CA GLY A 145 27.34 2.81 -13.67
C GLY A 145 27.55 2.39 -12.20
N ALA A 146 27.10 3.19 -11.24
CA ALA A 146 27.25 2.88 -9.82
C ALA A 146 26.45 1.63 -9.41
N MET A 147 25.29 1.43 -10.01
CA MET A 147 24.48 0.23 -9.77
C MET A 147 25.18 -1.03 -10.25
N ASP A 148 25.81 -1.00 -11.42
CA ASP A 148 26.51 -2.15 -12.03
C ASP A 148 27.73 -2.59 -11.21
N ALA A 149 28.54 -1.62 -10.77
CA ALA A 149 29.69 -1.86 -9.90
C ALA A 149 29.28 -2.44 -8.54
N GLY A 150 28.17 -1.95 -7.96
CA GLY A 150 27.62 -2.48 -6.71
C GLY A 150 27.11 -3.89 -6.85
N MET A 151 26.39 -4.15 -7.94
CA MET A 151 25.75 -5.42 -8.24
C MET A 151 26.77 -6.55 -8.48
N THR A 152 27.88 -6.26 -9.17
CA THR A 152 28.96 -7.23 -9.42
C THR A 152 29.59 -7.71 -8.12
N ARG A 153 29.96 -6.79 -7.22
CA ARG A 153 30.52 -7.14 -5.90
C ARG A 153 29.52 -7.84 -4.99
N LEU A 154 28.26 -7.41 -5.04
CA LEU A 154 27.23 -8.04 -4.23
C LEU A 154 26.98 -9.48 -4.68
N SER A 155 26.92 -9.73 -5.98
CA SER A 155 26.80 -11.07 -6.56
C SER A 155 27.93 -12.01 -6.11
N GLU A 156 29.17 -11.53 -6.06
CA GLU A 156 30.30 -12.31 -5.56
C GLU A 156 30.17 -12.65 -4.07
N LYS A 157 29.79 -11.68 -3.23
CA LYS A 157 29.57 -11.88 -1.79
C LYS A 157 28.36 -12.78 -1.48
N LEU A 158 27.39 -12.83 -2.37
CA LEU A 158 26.17 -13.63 -2.23
C LEU A 158 26.34 -15.10 -2.66
N LYS A 159 27.47 -15.48 -3.28
CA LYS A 159 27.74 -16.89 -3.62
C LYS A 159 27.65 -17.78 -2.38
N GLY A 160 26.70 -18.73 -2.39
CA GLY A 160 26.43 -19.64 -1.27
C GLY A 160 25.60 -19.04 -0.14
N LYS A 161 25.22 -17.76 -0.22
CA LYS A 161 24.42 -17.03 0.79
C LYS A 161 23.16 -16.40 0.18
N GLN A 162 22.67 -16.90 -0.94
CA GLN A 162 21.56 -16.31 -1.69
C GLN A 162 20.28 -16.15 -0.85
N LYS A 163 19.99 -17.11 0.04
CA LYS A 163 18.85 -17.04 0.95
C LYS A 163 18.87 -15.81 1.86
N TRP A 164 20.07 -15.36 2.27
CA TRP A 164 20.21 -14.17 3.13
C TRP A 164 19.78 -12.90 2.42
N LEU A 165 19.86 -12.84 1.08
CA LEU A 165 19.31 -11.72 0.32
C LEU A 165 17.81 -11.55 0.60
N ILE A 166 17.05 -12.65 0.53
CA ILE A 166 15.61 -12.65 0.79
C ILE A 166 15.34 -12.24 2.25
N VAL A 167 16.04 -12.87 3.20
CA VAL A 167 15.86 -12.60 4.64
C VAL A 167 16.10 -11.12 4.95
N ILE A 168 17.24 -10.56 4.53
CA ILE A 168 17.63 -9.19 4.86
C ILE A 168 16.68 -8.19 4.20
N VAL A 169 16.40 -8.35 2.90
CA VAL A 169 15.55 -7.41 2.15
C VAL A 169 14.12 -7.43 2.69
N THR A 170 13.51 -8.61 2.84
CA THR A 170 12.13 -8.70 3.37
C THR A 170 12.06 -8.17 4.79
N THR A 171 13.03 -8.45 5.66
CA THR A 171 13.02 -7.96 7.05
C THR A 171 13.14 -6.45 7.11
N LEU A 172 14.10 -5.84 6.38
CA LEU A 172 14.28 -4.40 6.38
C LEU A 172 13.05 -3.66 5.84
N ILE A 173 12.46 -4.16 4.75
CA ILE A 173 11.25 -3.57 4.20
C ILE A 173 10.06 -3.77 5.14
N ALA A 174 9.95 -4.93 5.79
CA ALA A 174 8.90 -5.18 6.79
C ALA A 174 9.02 -4.28 8.01
N ILE A 175 10.24 -3.96 8.44
CA ILE A 175 10.50 -2.96 9.48
C ILE A 175 10.00 -1.59 9.03
N GLY A 176 10.31 -1.17 7.81
CA GLY A 176 9.78 0.08 7.25
C GLY A 176 8.24 0.10 7.20
N GLY A 177 7.63 -1.02 6.78
CA GLY A 177 6.19 -1.17 6.71
C GLY A 177 5.50 -1.05 8.08
N THR A 178 6.05 -1.69 9.11
CA THR A 178 5.45 -1.65 10.47
C THR A 178 5.70 -0.33 11.20
N THR A 179 6.73 0.43 10.83
CA THR A 179 7.15 1.63 11.56
C THR A 179 6.57 2.91 10.97
N PHE A 180 6.79 3.17 9.68
CA PHE A 180 6.34 4.40 9.01
C PHE A 180 5.47 4.13 7.78
N GLY A 181 5.05 2.88 7.58
CA GLY A 181 4.14 2.54 6.49
C GLY A 181 4.80 2.47 5.13
N LEU A 182 6.11 2.13 5.06
CA LEU A 182 6.86 1.98 3.80
C LEU A 182 6.07 1.13 2.78
N ALA A 183 5.51 1.75 1.75
CA ALA A 183 4.61 1.11 0.81
C ALA A 183 4.91 1.59 -0.62
N GLU A 184 4.44 2.78 -1.01
CA GLU A 184 4.66 3.37 -2.33
C GLU A 184 6.15 3.55 -2.65
N GLU A 185 6.97 3.85 -1.64
CA GLU A 185 8.40 4.07 -1.81
C GLU A 185 9.13 2.77 -2.18
N THR A 186 8.53 1.60 -1.93
CA THR A 186 9.15 0.33 -2.29
C THR A 186 9.28 0.10 -3.79
N ILE A 187 8.49 0.83 -4.58
CA ILE A 187 8.54 0.83 -6.04
C ILE A 187 9.97 1.16 -6.53
N ALA A 188 10.67 2.04 -5.81
CA ALA A 188 12.05 2.44 -6.08
C ALA A 188 13.05 1.29 -6.00
N PHE A 189 12.78 0.30 -5.14
CA PHE A 189 13.70 -0.81 -4.90
C PHE A 189 13.65 -1.86 -6.00
N TYR A 190 12.58 -1.93 -6.80
CA TYR A 190 12.47 -2.89 -7.90
C TYR A 190 13.62 -2.80 -8.91
N PRO A 191 13.85 -1.66 -9.60
CA PRO A 191 14.92 -1.57 -10.59
C PRO A 191 16.32 -1.80 -10.00
N ILE A 192 16.49 -1.56 -8.69
CA ILE A 192 17.76 -1.75 -7.99
C ILE A 192 17.99 -3.22 -7.61
N LEU A 193 16.97 -3.87 -7.04
CA LEU A 193 17.11 -5.20 -6.45
C LEU A 193 16.91 -6.32 -7.47
N ILE A 194 16.05 -6.17 -8.47
CA ILE A 194 15.78 -7.22 -9.47
C ILE A 194 17.07 -7.75 -10.11
N PRO A 195 17.98 -6.89 -10.61
CA PRO A 195 19.22 -7.39 -11.19
C PRO A 195 20.06 -8.24 -10.22
N ILE A 196 20.06 -7.89 -8.92
CA ILE A 196 20.74 -8.64 -7.86
C ILE A 196 20.09 -10.02 -7.67
N PHE A 197 18.75 -10.08 -7.65
CA PHE A 197 18.01 -11.35 -7.58
C PHE A 197 18.29 -12.25 -8.78
N LEU A 198 18.27 -11.69 -9.99
CA LEU A 198 18.55 -12.45 -11.22
C LEU A 198 19.99 -12.99 -11.23
N LEU A 199 20.96 -12.21 -10.73
CA LEU A 199 22.35 -12.67 -10.61
C LEU A 199 22.56 -13.72 -9.53
N ALA A 200 21.76 -13.69 -8.46
CA ALA A 200 21.73 -14.74 -7.46
C ALA A 200 21.09 -16.05 -7.97
N GLY A 201 20.55 -16.04 -9.21
CA GLY A 201 19.90 -17.18 -9.84
C GLY A 201 18.42 -17.32 -9.52
N TYR A 202 17.81 -16.27 -8.97
CA TYR A 202 16.36 -16.19 -8.76
C TYR A 202 15.66 -15.55 -9.96
N ASP A 203 14.34 -15.51 -9.94
CA ASP A 203 13.51 -14.87 -10.97
C ASP A 203 12.94 -13.51 -10.50
N THR A 204 12.33 -12.78 -11.44
CA THR A 204 11.66 -11.49 -11.18
C THR A 204 10.53 -11.63 -10.15
N LEU A 205 9.80 -12.75 -10.17
CA LEU A 205 8.75 -13.02 -9.18
C LEU A 205 9.30 -13.15 -7.76
N THR A 206 10.48 -13.74 -7.57
CA THR A 206 11.15 -13.80 -6.27
C THR A 206 11.50 -12.40 -5.76
N ALA A 207 12.00 -11.52 -6.62
CA ALA A 207 12.27 -10.13 -6.25
C ALA A 207 10.99 -9.41 -5.83
N VAL A 208 9.90 -9.58 -6.59
CA VAL A 208 8.57 -9.05 -6.21
C VAL A 208 8.10 -9.58 -4.89
N ALA A 209 8.12 -10.89 -4.69
CA ALA A 209 7.70 -11.52 -3.45
C ALA A 209 8.50 -10.99 -2.26
N THR A 210 9.82 -10.87 -2.40
CA THR A 210 10.70 -10.40 -1.32
C THR A 210 10.35 -8.96 -0.91
N ILE A 211 10.18 -8.07 -1.88
CA ILE A 211 9.91 -6.64 -1.65
C ILE A 211 8.47 -6.45 -1.20
N TYR A 212 7.51 -6.92 -2.02
CA TYR A 212 6.10 -6.67 -1.83
C TYR A 212 5.53 -7.37 -0.58
N LEU A 213 5.89 -8.63 -0.33
CA LEU A 213 5.45 -9.28 0.92
C LEU A 213 6.10 -8.62 2.13
N GLY A 214 7.33 -8.11 2.02
CA GLY A 214 7.97 -7.33 3.07
C GLY A 214 7.12 -6.12 3.47
N THR A 215 6.77 -5.27 2.50
CA THR A 215 5.96 -4.09 2.79
C THR A 215 4.53 -4.46 3.19
N ALA A 216 3.85 -5.30 2.43
CA ALA A 216 2.44 -5.60 2.63
C ALA A 216 2.19 -6.34 3.95
N ILE A 217 3.04 -7.33 4.31
CA ILE A 217 2.90 -8.03 5.60
C ILE A 217 3.37 -7.14 6.74
N GLY A 218 4.43 -6.35 6.55
CA GLY A 218 4.92 -5.41 7.54
C GLY A 218 3.89 -4.32 7.88
N THR A 219 3.16 -3.81 6.88
CA THR A 219 2.05 -2.87 7.08
C THR A 219 0.80 -3.56 7.63
N MET A 220 0.46 -4.75 7.12
CA MET A 220 -0.66 -5.57 7.62
C MET A 220 -0.56 -5.79 9.12
N SER A 221 0.60 -6.22 9.61
CA SER A 221 0.84 -6.52 11.03
C SER A 221 1.54 -5.36 11.75
N SER A 222 1.25 -4.12 11.35
CA SER A 222 1.98 -2.95 11.87
C SER A 222 1.78 -2.74 13.38
N THR A 223 2.86 -2.26 14.02
CA THR A 223 2.92 -1.99 15.45
C THR A 223 2.76 -0.50 15.77
N ILE A 224 3.46 0.37 15.03
CA ILE A 224 3.52 1.82 15.32
C ILE A 224 3.28 2.70 14.10
N ASN A 225 2.81 2.13 12.98
CA ASN A 225 2.60 2.85 11.74
C ASN A 225 1.61 4.03 11.94
N PRO A 226 2.04 5.29 11.70
CA PRO A 226 1.21 6.48 11.92
C PRO A 226 0.00 6.53 10.99
N PHE A 227 0.08 5.91 9.81
CA PHE A 227 -0.96 5.97 8.77
C PHE A 227 -2.02 4.87 8.89
N SER A 228 -1.88 3.96 9.85
CA SER A 228 -2.82 2.86 10.09
C SER A 228 -3.06 2.67 11.59
N THR A 229 -2.25 1.86 12.28
CA THR A 229 -2.42 1.49 13.69
C THR A 229 -2.60 2.69 14.61
N VAL A 230 -1.80 3.74 14.46
CA VAL A 230 -1.89 4.92 15.35
C VAL A 230 -3.18 5.70 15.10
N ILE A 231 -3.49 6.04 13.85
CA ILE A 231 -4.75 6.74 13.51
C ILE A 231 -5.96 5.90 13.93
N ALA A 232 -5.94 4.60 13.67
CA ALA A 232 -7.03 3.69 14.03
C ALA A 232 -7.23 3.62 15.55
N SER A 233 -6.15 3.47 16.32
CA SER A 233 -6.21 3.43 17.78
C SER A 233 -6.76 4.74 18.36
N ASN A 234 -6.25 5.88 17.88
CA ASN A 234 -6.75 7.18 18.30
C ASN A 234 -8.23 7.38 17.93
N ALA A 235 -8.64 6.96 16.73
CA ALA A 235 -10.03 7.03 16.27
C ALA A 235 -10.96 6.06 17.03
N ALA A 236 -10.42 4.97 17.58
CA ALA A 236 -11.10 4.04 18.47
C ALA A 236 -11.13 4.51 19.95
N GLY A 237 -10.43 5.60 20.27
CA GLY A 237 -10.36 6.15 21.63
C GLY A 237 -9.36 5.46 22.56
N ILE A 238 -8.44 4.66 22.02
CA ILE A 238 -7.46 3.88 22.77
C ILE A 238 -6.02 4.28 22.43
N SER A 239 -5.04 3.81 23.19
CA SER A 239 -3.63 4.00 22.87
C SER A 239 -3.18 2.99 21.82
N PHE A 240 -2.28 3.39 20.91
CA PHE A 240 -1.69 2.45 19.94
C PHE A 240 -0.81 1.37 20.62
N THR A 241 -0.43 1.59 21.88
CA THR A 241 0.27 0.59 22.69
C THR A 241 -0.63 -0.54 23.15
N ASP A 242 -1.95 -0.35 23.12
CA ASP A 242 -2.92 -1.36 23.55
C ASP A 242 -2.96 -2.47 22.50
N GLY A 243 -2.78 -3.72 22.92
CA GLY A 243 -2.61 -4.87 22.01
C GLY A 243 -1.21 -5.02 21.39
N MET A 244 -0.24 -4.17 21.75
CA MET A 244 1.12 -4.19 21.16
C MET A 244 1.83 -5.55 21.25
N PRO A 245 1.78 -6.31 22.37
CA PRO A 245 2.40 -7.64 22.42
C PRO A 245 1.86 -8.58 21.35
N LEU A 246 0.53 -8.61 21.16
CA LEU A 246 -0.12 -9.45 20.16
C LEU A 246 0.32 -9.05 18.73
N ARG A 247 0.37 -7.74 18.44
CA ARG A 247 0.85 -7.21 17.16
C ARG A 247 2.31 -7.59 16.88
N ILE A 248 3.20 -7.49 17.87
CA ILE A 248 4.61 -7.85 17.72
C ILE A 248 4.75 -9.35 17.39
N PHE A 249 4.08 -10.23 18.14
CA PHE A 249 4.14 -11.66 17.86
C PHE A 249 3.53 -12.01 16.50
N MET A 250 2.41 -11.39 16.14
CA MET A 250 1.79 -11.54 14.82
C MET A 250 2.74 -11.10 13.71
N TRP A 251 3.41 -9.95 13.88
CA TRP A 251 4.39 -9.43 12.92
C TRP A 251 5.55 -10.39 12.73
N ILE A 252 6.17 -10.87 13.81
CA ILE A 252 7.27 -11.84 13.76
C ILE A 252 6.82 -13.12 13.03
N ALA A 253 5.65 -13.65 13.39
CA ALA A 253 5.12 -14.87 12.79
C ALA A 253 4.80 -14.70 11.30
N ALA A 254 4.07 -13.65 10.93
CA ALA A 254 3.65 -13.40 9.55
C ALA A 254 4.83 -13.08 8.63
N VAL A 255 5.78 -12.26 9.08
CA VAL A 255 7.01 -11.97 8.33
C VAL A 255 7.87 -13.23 8.21
N GLY A 256 8.05 -13.98 9.29
CA GLY A 256 8.80 -15.24 9.28
C GLY A 256 8.22 -16.27 8.31
N ILE A 257 6.90 -16.46 8.32
CA ILE A 257 6.21 -17.35 7.38
C ILE A 257 6.42 -16.87 5.93
N SER A 258 6.30 -15.57 5.68
CA SER A 258 6.47 -14.98 4.35
C SER A 258 7.90 -15.12 3.81
N ILE A 259 8.91 -14.96 4.68
CA ILE A 259 10.32 -15.21 4.35
C ILE A 259 10.53 -16.69 4.00
N LEU A 260 10.07 -17.61 4.85
CA LEU A 260 10.22 -19.05 4.63
C LEU A 260 9.50 -19.50 3.35
N TYR A 261 8.31 -18.95 3.09
CA TYR A 261 7.53 -19.21 1.88
C TYR A 261 8.30 -18.75 0.63
N THR A 262 8.80 -17.52 0.65
CA THR A 262 9.56 -16.94 -0.46
C THR A 262 10.86 -17.69 -0.71
N ILE A 263 11.62 -18.05 0.34
CA ILE A 263 12.85 -18.86 0.22
C ILE A 263 12.54 -20.22 -0.41
N ARG A 264 11.47 -20.90 0.02
CA ARG A 264 11.08 -22.21 -0.54
C ARG A 264 10.82 -22.12 -2.04
N TYR A 265 10.10 -21.09 -2.48
CA TYR A 265 9.86 -20.84 -3.90
C TYR A 265 11.15 -20.50 -4.65
N ALA A 266 11.89 -19.52 -4.14
CA ALA A 266 13.11 -18.99 -4.75
C ALA A 266 14.17 -20.09 -4.96
N GLU A 267 14.39 -20.93 -3.95
CA GLU A 267 15.35 -22.03 -4.05
C GLU A 267 14.90 -23.12 -5.02
N LYS A 268 13.59 -23.38 -5.12
CA LYS A 268 13.05 -24.28 -6.13
C LYS A 268 13.35 -23.77 -7.53
N VAL A 269 13.18 -22.47 -7.78
CA VAL A 269 13.50 -21.82 -9.06
C VAL A 269 15.00 -21.82 -9.33
N ARG A 270 15.82 -21.49 -8.32
CA ARG A 270 17.28 -21.43 -8.45
C ARG A 270 17.88 -22.80 -8.80
N LEU A 271 17.36 -23.88 -8.22
CA LEU A 271 17.81 -25.25 -8.49
C LEU A 271 17.19 -25.82 -9.77
N ASN A 272 15.98 -25.38 -10.14
CA ASN A 272 15.29 -25.81 -11.35
C ASN A 272 14.56 -24.61 -12.00
N PRO A 273 15.21 -23.88 -12.93
CA PRO A 273 14.63 -22.71 -13.57
C PRO A 273 13.29 -22.95 -14.27
N ALA A 274 13.07 -24.17 -14.79
CA ALA A 274 11.80 -24.55 -15.43
C ALA A 274 10.62 -24.62 -14.45
N ALA A 275 10.88 -24.67 -13.14
CA ALA A 275 9.85 -24.62 -12.11
C ALA A 275 9.34 -23.19 -11.81
N SER A 276 9.96 -22.16 -12.39
CA SER A 276 9.51 -20.77 -12.25
C SER A 276 8.11 -20.59 -12.83
N LEU A 277 7.32 -19.73 -12.17
CA LEU A 277 6.00 -19.35 -12.68
C LEU A 277 6.11 -18.37 -13.86
N VAL A 278 7.27 -17.71 -13.97
CA VAL A 278 7.65 -16.75 -15.00
C VAL A 278 8.76 -17.31 -15.91
N ALA A 279 8.90 -18.64 -15.99
CA ALA A 279 9.91 -19.30 -16.83
C ALA A 279 9.83 -18.87 -18.31
N GLU A 280 8.62 -18.62 -18.83
CA GLU A 280 8.39 -18.22 -20.22
C GLU A 280 8.98 -16.85 -20.58
N GLN A 281 9.15 -15.96 -19.59
CA GLN A 281 9.68 -14.59 -19.79
C GLN A 281 11.08 -14.40 -19.17
N ALA A 282 11.71 -15.48 -18.70
CA ALA A 282 12.99 -15.39 -18.01
C ALA A 282 14.10 -14.77 -18.86
N GLU A 283 14.18 -15.11 -20.16
CA GLU A 283 15.17 -14.52 -21.08
C GLU A 283 14.92 -13.03 -21.33
N SER A 284 13.66 -12.64 -21.59
CA SER A 284 13.32 -11.22 -21.78
C SER A 284 13.56 -10.39 -20.52
N ASP A 285 13.30 -10.96 -19.35
CA ASP A 285 13.55 -10.31 -18.06
C ASP A 285 15.06 -10.12 -17.84
N ARG A 286 15.88 -11.12 -18.19
CA ARG A 286 17.34 -10.99 -18.14
C ARG A 286 17.85 -9.95 -19.11
N GLU A 287 17.37 -9.92 -20.34
CA GLU A 287 17.78 -8.90 -21.32
C GLU A 287 17.39 -7.50 -20.85
N ARG A 288 16.17 -7.31 -20.31
CA ARG A 288 15.71 -6.01 -19.82
C ARG A 288 16.50 -5.50 -18.61
N PHE A 289 16.76 -6.36 -17.64
CA PHE A 289 17.35 -5.94 -16.35
C PHE A 289 18.87 -6.15 -16.26
N LEU A 290 19.46 -6.94 -17.17
CA LEU A 290 20.90 -7.22 -17.22
C LEU A 290 21.55 -6.86 -18.56
N GLY A 291 20.76 -6.64 -19.64
CA GLY A 291 21.26 -6.33 -20.97
C GLY A 291 21.83 -4.91 -21.10
N GLY A 292 22.73 -4.72 -22.06
CA GLY A 292 23.43 -3.45 -22.29
C GLY A 292 24.67 -3.23 -21.41
N GLN A 293 25.12 -4.26 -20.67
CA GLN A 293 26.25 -4.13 -19.76
C GLN A 293 27.49 -4.84 -20.32
N ASP A 294 28.44 -4.07 -20.85
CA ASP A 294 29.84 -4.47 -20.88
C ASP A 294 30.36 -4.51 -19.44
N ARG A 295 30.02 -5.60 -18.73
CA ARG A 295 30.46 -5.82 -17.36
C ARG A 295 31.94 -6.14 -17.39
N GLU A 296 32.78 -5.13 -17.26
CA GLU A 296 34.15 -5.38 -16.84
C GLU A 296 34.11 -6.06 -15.47
N LYS A 297 34.38 -7.37 -15.48
CA LYS A 297 34.71 -8.13 -14.28
C LYS A 297 35.91 -7.42 -13.66
N ASN A 298 35.70 -6.75 -12.52
CA ASN A 298 36.67 -5.94 -11.75
C ASN A 298 36.63 -4.42 -11.94
N ALA A 299 35.49 -3.80 -12.26
CA ALA A 299 35.36 -2.34 -12.09
C ALA A 299 35.27 -1.97 -10.60
N ASP A 300 36.37 -1.52 -10.00
CA ASP A 300 36.35 -0.89 -8.67
C ASP A 300 35.46 0.36 -8.70
N PHE A 301 34.59 0.51 -7.68
CA PHE A 301 33.80 1.74 -7.48
C PHE A 301 34.66 3.00 -7.64
N THR A 302 34.32 3.81 -8.63
CA THR A 302 34.93 5.14 -8.72
C THR A 302 34.45 6.00 -7.55
N ARG A 303 35.25 6.99 -7.15
CA ARG A 303 34.85 7.94 -6.09
C ARG A 303 33.51 8.63 -6.40
N ARG A 304 33.26 8.93 -7.68
CA ARG A 304 32.00 9.52 -8.16
C ARG A 304 30.82 8.57 -7.96
N GLN A 305 30.93 7.32 -8.40
CA GLN A 305 29.89 6.31 -8.20
C GLN A 305 29.57 6.09 -6.72
N LYS A 306 30.60 6.03 -5.86
CA LYS A 306 30.41 5.90 -4.41
C LYS A 306 29.66 7.10 -3.82
N PHE A 307 30.02 8.32 -4.22
CA PHE A 307 29.34 9.52 -3.73
C PHE A 307 27.91 9.61 -4.25
N SER A 308 27.65 9.29 -5.52
CA SER A 308 26.29 9.24 -6.09
C SER A 308 25.38 8.28 -5.31
N LEU A 309 25.88 7.09 -4.94
CA LEU A 309 25.13 6.15 -4.12
C LEU A 309 24.90 6.65 -2.70
N ILE A 310 25.88 7.33 -2.09
CA ILE A 310 25.72 7.91 -0.75
C ILE A 310 24.66 9.01 -0.77
N VAL A 311 24.69 9.93 -1.74
CA VAL A 311 23.69 11.00 -1.87
C VAL A 311 22.29 10.39 -2.06
N PHE A 312 22.17 9.37 -2.92
CA PHE A 312 20.91 8.68 -3.12
C PHE A 312 20.40 7.99 -1.85
N ALA A 313 21.28 7.28 -1.12
CA ALA A 313 20.92 6.62 0.14
C ALA A 313 20.55 7.63 1.25
N LEU A 314 21.23 8.78 1.32
CA LEU A 314 20.88 9.86 2.25
C LEU A 314 19.49 10.42 1.98
N GLY A 315 19.03 10.45 0.71
CA GLY A 315 17.66 10.81 0.36
C GLY A 315 16.63 9.96 1.11
N PHE A 316 16.82 8.64 1.18
CA PHE A 316 15.95 7.75 1.95
C PHE A 316 16.05 7.98 3.46
N VAL A 317 17.22 8.27 4.00
CA VAL A 317 17.38 8.58 5.44
C VAL A 317 16.61 9.86 5.81
N VAL A 318 16.77 10.91 5.00
CA VAL A 318 16.06 12.18 5.20
C VAL A 318 14.56 12.00 5.04
N MET A 319 14.12 11.21 4.05
CA MET A 319 12.72 10.84 3.87
C MET A 319 12.15 10.15 5.10
N ILE A 320 12.81 9.11 5.62
CA ILE A 320 12.36 8.35 6.79
C ILE A 320 12.22 9.28 8.00
N TYR A 321 13.22 10.14 8.24
CA TYR A 321 13.18 11.12 9.33
C TYR A 321 12.02 12.11 9.15
N GLY A 322 11.85 12.65 7.94
CA GLY A 322 10.78 13.61 7.64
C GLY A 322 9.38 13.05 7.82
N VAL A 323 9.15 11.82 7.36
CA VAL A 323 7.85 11.12 7.54
C VAL A 323 7.57 10.87 9.02
N GLN A 324 8.57 10.40 9.79
CA GLN A 324 8.36 10.03 11.19
C GLN A 324 8.29 11.21 12.15
N GLN A 325 9.09 12.27 11.92
CA GLN A 325 9.28 13.35 12.89
C GLN A 325 8.67 14.68 12.45
N LEU A 326 8.55 14.92 11.14
CA LEU A 326 8.08 16.20 10.60
C LEU A 326 6.69 16.11 9.95
N GLY A 327 6.08 14.92 9.94
CA GLY A 327 4.76 14.70 9.33
C GLY A 327 4.74 14.89 7.82
N TRP A 328 5.88 14.72 7.15
CA TRP A 328 5.99 14.88 5.71
C TRP A 328 5.12 13.89 4.96
N TYR A 329 4.53 14.37 3.86
CA TYR A 329 3.74 13.56 2.94
C TYR A 329 4.42 13.52 1.57
N PHE A 330 3.72 13.06 0.53
CA PHE A 330 4.34 12.80 -0.77
C PHE A 330 5.01 14.01 -1.41
N THR A 331 4.46 15.22 -1.23
CA THR A 331 5.03 16.44 -1.80
C THR A 331 6.41 16.75 -1.22
N GLU A 332 6.57 16.73 0.09
CA GLU A 332 7.86 16.98 0.75
C GLU A 332 8.87 15.88 0.40
N ILE A 333 8.43 14.63 0.32
CA ILE A 333 9.29 13.51 -0.10
C ILE A 333 9.77 13.71 -1.56
N ALA A 334 8.88 14.13 -2.45
CA ALA A 334 9.23 14.46 -3.84
C ALA A 334 10.28 15.59 -3.90
N VAL A 335 10.15 16.61 -3.06
CA VAL A 335 11.13 17.71 -2.93
C VAL A 335 12.49 17.19 -2.48
N VAL A 336 12.56 16.23 -1.54
CA VAL A 336 13.83 15.60 -1.12
C VAL A 336 14.53 14.94 -2.29
N PHE A 337 13.83 14.13 -3.09
CA PHE A 337 14.42 13.45 -4.23
C PHE A 337 14.73 14.39 -5.41
N LEU A 338 14.00 15.49 -5.54
CA LEU A 338 14.35 16.57 -6.46
C LEU A 338 15.66 17.26 -6.01
N ALA A 339 15.83 17.52 -4.71
CA ALA A 339 17.09 18.04 -4.17
C ALA A 339 18.25 17.07 -4.39
N VAL A 340 18.03 15.76 -4.21
CA VAL A 340 19.00 14.70 -4.58
C VAL A 340 19.37 14.80 -6.06
N THR A 341 18.41 15.03 -6.96
CA THR A 341 18.67 15.22 -8.40
C THR A 341 19.65 16.37 -8.62
N TYR A 342 19.42 17.54 -8.00
CA TYR A 342 20.32 18.68 -8.13
C TYR A 342 21.71 18.40 -7.59
N VAL A 343 21.85 17.70 -6.47
CA VAL A 343 23.17 17.31 -5.96
C VAL A 343 23.87 16.34 -6.92
N LEU A 344 23.14 15.37 -7.48
CA LEU A 344 23.69 14.42 -8.45
C LEU A 344 24.15 15.08 -9.75
N ALA A 345 23.56 16.23 -10.15
CA ALA A 345 24.03 16.98 -11.32
C ALA A 345 25.51 17.37 -11.21
N PHE A 346 25.97 17.72 -10.02
CA PHE A 346 27.37 18.11 -9.79
C PHE A 346 28.31 16.93 -9.58
N VAL A 347 27.80 15.79 -9.09
CA VAL A 347 28.67 14.68 -8.63
C VAL A 347 28.68 13.48 -9.57
N SER A 348 27.62 13.26 -10.34
CA SER A 348 27.48 12.13 -11.26
C SER A 348 28.59 12.08 -12.33
N GLY A 349 29.14 13.24 -12.71
CA GLY A 349 30.14 13.35 -13.78
C GLY A 349 29.56 13.09 -15.17
N LEU A 350 28.23 13.11 -15.31
CA LEU A 350 27.53 13.03 -16.58
C LEU A 350 27.49 14.42 -17.23
N GLY A 351 27.64 14.49 -18.56
CA GLY A 351 27.36 15.73 -19.29
C GLY A 351 25.88 16.07 -19.24
N GLU A 352 25.53 17.36 -19.32
CA GLU A 352 24.16 17.88 -19.17
C GLU A 352 23.13 17.09 -19.99
N LYS A 353 23.38 16.90 -21.30
CA LYS A 353 22.46 16.17 -22.18
C LYS A 353 22.21 14.74 -21.68
N LYS A 354 23.28 14.00 -21.36
CA LYS A 354 23.16 12.63 -20.85
C LYS A 354 22.45 12.60 -19.49
N PHE A 355 22.71 13.59 -18.63
CA PHE A 355 22.06 13.70 -17.33
C PHE A 355 20.55 13.89 -17.46
N ILE A 356 20.11 14.85 -18.28
CA ILE A 356 18.69 15.12 -18.52
C ILE A 356 18.02 13.96 -19.23
N ASP A 357 18.65 13.39 -20.27
CA ASP A 357 18.12 12.22 -20.98
C ASP A 357 17.93 11.04 -20.01
N SER A 358 18.89 10.79 -19.12
CA SER A 358 18.80 9.72 -18.12
C SER A 358 17.67 9.95 -17.10
N PHE A 359 17.47 11.21 -16.67
CA PHE A 359 16.36 11.56 -15.79
C PHE A 359 15.01 11.36 -16.48
N VAL A 360 14.86 11.86 -17.70
CA VAL A 360 13.59 11.75 -18.45
C VAL A 360 13.28 10.30 -18.79
N THR A 361 14.26 9.52 -19.24
CA THR A 361 14.06 8.09 -19.51
C THR A 361 13.68 7.32 -18.25
N GLY A 362 14.36 7.57 -17.12
CA GLY A 362 14.03 6.92 -15.86
C GLY A 362 12.62 7.28 -15.34
N ALA A 363 12.19 8.53 -15.52
CA ALA A 363 10.82 8.94 -15.21
C ALA A 363 9.81 8.29 -16.17
N ALA A 364 10.11 8.22 -17.47
CA ALA A 364 9.26 7.61 -18.48
C ALA A 364 9.00 6.11 -18.22
N ASP A 365 10.01 5.39 -17.73
CA ASP A 365 9.89 3.97 -17.35
C ASP A 365 8.85 3.74 -16.23
N LEU A 366 8.60 4.74 -15.39
CA LEU A 366 7.60 4.70 -14.32
C LEU A 366 6.28 5.41 -14.65
N LEU A 367 6.15 6.03 -15.83
CA LEU A 367 4.92 6.73 -16.22
C LEU A 367 3.70 5.81 -16.24
N GLY A 368 3.86 4.62 -16.81
CA GLY A 368 2.79 3.62 -16.84
C GLY A 368 2.37 3.18 -15.44
N VAL A 369 3.31 3.14 -14.49
CA VAL A 369 3.11 2.77 -13.09
C VAL A 369 2.36 3.87 -12.35
N ALA A 370 2.77 5.13 -12.54
CA ALA A 370 2.11 6.31 -11.96
C ALA A 370 0.64 6.44 -12.42
N LEU A 371 0.37 6.20 -13.70
CA LEU A 371 -1.00 6.21 -14.24
C LEU A 371 -1.89 5.10 -13.68
N ILE A 372 -1.33 3.91 -13.39
CA ILE A 372 -2.07 2.83 -12.70
C ILE A 372 -2.51 3.29 -11.31
N VAL A 373 -1.64 3.99 -10.57
CA VAL A 373 -1.98 4.55 -9.25
C VAL A 373 -3.17 5.52 -9.34
N GLY A 374 -3.13 6.47 -10.28
CA GLY A 374 -4.23 7.41 -10.50
C GLY A 374 -5.55 6.72 -10.88
N LEU A 375 -5.50 5.70 -11.73
CA LEU A 375 -6.69 4.92 -12.09
C LEU A 375 -7.22 4.09 -10.92
N ALA A 376 -6.35 3.54 -10.08
CA ALA A 376 -6.78 2.77 -8.90
C ALA A 376 -7.63 3.64 -7.94
N ARG A 377 -7.28 4.92 -7.77
CA ARG A 377 -8.04 5.88 -6.94
C ARG A 377 -9.47 6.10 -7.43
N SER A 378 -9.73 5.96 -8.73
CA SER A 378 -11.07 6.15 -9.32
C SER A 378 -12.15 5.22 -8.72
N VAL A 379 -11.77 4.01 -8.31
CA VAL A 379 -12.70 3.05 -7.69
C VAL A 379 -13.25 3.60 -6.38
N GLY A 380 -12.38 4.12 -5.51
CA GLY A 380 -12.78 4.77 -4.26
C GLY A 380 -13.65 6.00 -4.50
N ILE A 381 -13.29 6.83 -5.49
CA ILE A 381 -14.06 8.02 -5.88
C ILE A 381 -15.48 7.66 -6.31
N VAL A 382 -15.67 6.58 -7.09
CA VAL A 382 -17.02 6.14 -7.49
C VAL A 382 -17.84 5.76 -6.26
N MET A 383 -17.25 5.10 -5.27
CA MET A 383 -17.94 4.71 -4.05
C MET A 383 -18.29 5.91 -3.16
N GLU A 384 -17.32 6.80 -2.95
CA GLU A 384 -17.50 8.06 -2.21
C GLU A 384 -18.62 8.89 -2.85
N ASN A 385 -18.55 9.13 -4.16
CA ASN A 385 -19.57 9.89 -4.88
C ASN A 385 -20.94 9.20 -4.90
N SER A 386 -21.01 7.89 -4.69
CA SER A 386 -22.29 7.15 -4.69
C SER A 386 -22.84 6.91 -3.29
N PHE A 387 -22.11 7.32 -2.25
CA PHE A 387 -22.50 7.19 -0.84
C PHE A 387 -22.84 5.75 -0.46
N ILE A 388 -22.08 4.78 -0.99
CA ILE A 388 -22.32 3.35 -0.71
C ILE A 388 -21.43 2.80 0.41
N SER A 389 -20.27 3.43 0.67
CA SER A 389 -19.33 3.01 1.72
C SER A 389 -19.99 2.97 3.09
N ASP A 390 -20.69 4.05 3.46
CA ASP A 390 -21.39 4.19 4.73
C ASP A 390 -22.54 3.19 4.87
N THR A 391 -23.28 2.92 3.79
CA THR A 391 -24.34 1.92 3.78
C THR A 391 -23.80 0.52 4.04
N ILE A 392 -22.67 0.16 3.41
CA ILE A 392 -22.02 -1.14 3.64
C ILE A 392 -21.56 -1.24 5.09
N MET A 393 -20.98 -0.17 5.64
CA MET A 393 -20.54 -0.12 7.02
C MET A 393 -21.72 -0.26 8.01
N ASN A 394 -22.83 0.46 7.79
CA ASN A 394 -24.05 0.34 8.60
C ASN A 394 -24.70 -1.06 8.50
N PHE A 395 -24.64 -1.71 7.34
CA PHE A 395 -25.13 -3.07 7.20
C PHE A 395 -24.36 -4.03 8.12
N PHE A 396 -23.02 -3.91 8.14
CA PHE A 396 -22.18 -4.76 8.97
C PHE A 396 -22.29 -4.44 10.47
N SER A 397 -22.46 -3.18 10.87
CA SER A 397 -22.64 -2.83 12.29
C SER A 397 -23.89 -3.48 12.90
N ASN A 398 -24.98 -3.56 12.12
CA ASN A 398 -26.23 -4.19 12.57
C ASN A 398 -26.18 -5.73 12.58
N ALA A 399 -25.28 -6.34 11.81
CA ALA A 399 -25.16 -7.80 11.67
C ALA A 399 -24.48 -8.49 12.86
N ILE A 400 -24.01 -7.73 13.85
CA ILE A 400 -23.11 -8.18 14.91
C ILE A 400 -23.84 -8.62 16.21
N SER A 401 -25.11 -8.22 16.38
CA SER A 401 -25.85 -8.48 17.62
C SER A 401 -26.05 -9.98 17.88
N GLY A 402 -25.69 -10.44 19.09
CA GLY A 402 -25.87 -11.83 19.54
C GLY A 402 -24.75 -12.80 19.16
N MET A 403 -23.64 -12.34 18.57
CA MET A 403 -22.48 -13.19 18.27
C MET A 403 -21.63 -13.47 19.53
N ASN A 404 -21.04 -14.67 19.61
CA ASN A 404 -19.97 -14.94 20.58
C ASN A 404 -18.71 -14.13 20.25
N ASN A 405 -17.97 -13.70 21.27
CA ASN A 405 -16.75 -12.89 21.20
C ASN A 405 -15.73 -13.33 20.13
N VAL A 406 -15.46 -14.62 19.97
CA VAL A 406 -14.50 -15.13 18.96
C VAL A 406 -15.08 -15.05 17.54
N ILE A 407 -16.37 -15.38 17.38
CA ILE A 407 -17.05 -15.28 16.09
C ILE A 407 -17.17 -13.82 15.67
N PHE A 408 -17.46 -12.94 16.63
CA PHE A 408 -17.52 -11.50 16.43
C PHE A 408 -16.21 -10.95 15.86
N ILE A 409 -15.06 -11.26 16.47
CA ILE A 409 -13.79 -10.72 15.97
C ILE A 409 -13.40 -11.27 14.59
N TRP A 410 -13.71 -12.54 14.31
CA TRP A 410 -13.52 -13.11 12.98
C TRP A 410 -14.45 -12.49 11.94
N PHE A 411 -15.69 -12.19 12.33
CA PHE A 411 -16.62 -11.46 11.48
C PHE A 411 -16.10 -10.05 11.20
N MET A 412 -15.60 -9.33 12.21
CA MET A 412 -14.98 -8.01 12.04
C MET A 412 -13.80 -8.06 11.07
N PHE A 413 -12.93 -9.06 11.19
CA PHE A 413 -11.85 -9.28 10.22
C PHE A 413 -12.38 -9.47 8.79
N LEU A 414 -13.43 -10.28 8.60
CA LEU A 414 -14.07 -10.46 7.30
C LEU A 414 -14.67 -9.16 6.75
N VAL A 415 -15.31 -8.36 7.61
CA VAL A 415 -15.85 -7.04 7.25
C VAL A 415 -14.74 -6.15 6.71
N TYR A 416 -13.58 -6.11 7.37
CA TYR A 416 -12.43 -5.31 6.92
C TYR A 416 -11.75 -5.85 5.66
N ILE A 417 -11.81 -7.15 5.37
CA ILE A 417 -11.44 -7.69 4.05
C ILE A 417 -12.36 -7.10 2.97
N ILE A 418 -13.68 -7.13 3.18
CA ILE A 418 -14.66 -6.65 2.20
C ILE A 418 -14.53 -5.14 2.01
N LEU A 419 -14.53 -4.38 3.09
CA LEU A 419 -14.34 -2.93 3.03
C LEU A 419 -12.98 -2.57 2.44
N GLY A 420 -11.92 -3.27 2.83
CA GLY A 420 -10.56 -3.05 2.33
C GLY A 420 -10.47 -3.27 0.83
N PHE A 421 -11.10 -4.31 0.26
CA PHE A 421 -11.12 -4.56 -1.19
C PHE A 421 -11.53 -3.31 -2.00
N PHE A 422 -12.49 -2.57 -1.45
CA PHE A 422 -13.07 -1.37 -2.04
C PHE A 422 -12.36 -0.08 -1.64
N ILE A 423 -11.99 0.05 -0.36
CA ILE A 423 -11.37 1.20 0.27
C ILE A 423 -9.94 0.82 0.66
N GLN A 424 -9.01 0.95 -0.30
CA GLN A 424 -7.60 0.61 -0.09
C GLN A 424 -6.81 1.67 0.71
N SER A 425 -7.45 2.79 1.09
CA SER A 425 -6.80 3.82 1.93
C SER A 425 -6.85 3.40 3.39
N SER A 426 -5.69 3.11 4.00
CA SER A 426 -5.60 2.72 5.41
C SER A 426 -6.12 3.82 6.32
N SER A 427 -5.52 5.01 6.28
CA SER A 427 -5.94 6.13 7.12
C SER A 427 -7.41 6.55 6.89
N GLY A 428 -7.89 6.51 5.65
CA GLY A 428 -9.29 6.80 5.31
C GLY A 428 -10.25 5.81 5.94
N LEU A 429 -10.00 4.50 5.77
CA LEU A 429 -10.84 3.45 6.34
C LEU A 429 -10.82 3.46 7.87
N ALA A 430 -9.67 3.76 8.49
CA ALA A 430 -9.54 3.87 9.93
C ALA A 430 -10.45 4.97 10.52
N VAL A 431 -10.34 6.22 10.03
CA VAL A 431 -11.10 7.36 10.57
C VAL A 431 -12.61 7.23 10.30
N LEU A 432 -12.99 6.61 9.19
CA LEU A 432 -14.39 6.38 8.86
C LEU A 432 -15.02 5.26 9.71
N SER A 433 -14.28 4.17 9.95
CA SER A 433 -14.86 2.97 10.57
C SER A 433 -14.69 2.88 12.08
N MET A 434 -13.56 3.33 12.64
CA MET A 434 -13.25 3.12 14.06
C MET A 434 -14.26 3.76 15.02
N PRO A 435 -14.77 4.99 14.79
CA PRO A 435 -15.79 5.55 15.67
C PRO A 435 -17.06 4.69 15.76
N ILE A 436 -17.39 3.95 14.70
CA ILE A 436 -18.59 3.11 14.62
C ILE A 436 -18.32 1.69 15.09
N MET A 437 -17.20 1.10 14.67
CA MET A 437 -16.88 -0.31 14.85
C MET A 437 -16.19 -0.60 16.18
N ALA A 438 -15.37 0.32 16.70
CA ALA A 438 -14.68 0.11 17.96
C ALA A 438 -15.63 0.01 19.17
N PRO A 439 -16.67 0.86 19.32
CA PRO A 439 -17.62 0.73 20.42
C PRO A 439 -18.41 -0.59 20.44
N LEU A 440 -18.52 -1.30 19.30
CA LEU A 440 -19.14 -2.62 19.25
C LEU A 440 -18.37 -3.67 20.06
N ALA A 441 -17.06 -3.46 20.26
CA ALA A 441 -16.25 -4.29 21.14
C ALA A 441 -16.75 -4.26 22.59
N ASP A 442 -17.17 -3.07 23.07
CA ASP A 442 -17.67 -2.91 24.44
C ASP A 442 -19.00 -3.64 24.63
N VAL A 443 -19.85 -3.67 23.58
CA VAL A 443 -21.14 -4.36 23.60
C VAL A 443 -20.97 -5.87 23.72
N VAL A 444 -19.94 -6.43 23.07
CA VAL A 444 -19.63 -7.87 23.07
C VAL A 444 -18.63 -8.23 24.20
N GLY A 445 -18.10 -7.24 24.91
CA GLY A 445 -17.18 -7.42 26.03
C GLY A 445 -15.79 -7.89 25.62
N ILE A 446 -15.21 -7.32 24.56
CA ILE A 446 -13.80 -7.52 24.17
C ILE A 446 -13.05 -6.18 24.07
N ASP A 447 -11.72 -6.21 24.09
CA ASP A 447 -10.89 -5.02 23.95
C ASP A 447 -11.04 -4.37 22.56
N ARG A 448 -11.25 -3.05 22.50
CA ARG A 448 -11.27 -2.25 21.26
C ARG A 448 -9.98 -2.40 20.45
N ALA A 449 -8.84 -2.71 21.07
CA ALA A 449 -7.56 -2.98 20.41
C ALA A 449 -7.66 -4.15 19.42
N LEU A 450 -8.51 -5.14 19.70
CA LEU A 450 -8.74 -6.25 18.78
C LEU A 450 -9.46 -5.79 17.51
N ILE A 451 -10.34 -4.78 17.58
CA ILE A 451 -10.97 -4.20 16.39
C ILE A 451 -9.92 -3.52 15.50
N VAL A 452 -8.96 -2.82 16.11
CA VAL A 452 -7.81 -2.23 15.40
C VAL A 452 -6.97 -3.33 14.73
N ASP A 453 -6.76 -4.47 15.41
CA ASP A 453 -6.03 -5.61 14.86
C ASP A 453 -6.78 -6.26 13.69
N ALA A 454 -8.08 -6.52 13.85
CA ALA A 454 -8.93 -7.06 12.79
C ALA A 454 -8.98 -6.15 11.55
N TYR A 455 -8.99 -4.83 11.77
CA TYR A 455 -8.87 -3.82 10.72
C TYR A 455 -7.54 -3.92 9.96
N ASN A 456 -6.42 -3.81 10.67
CA ASN A 456 -5.10 -3.82 10.06
C ASN A 456 -4.83 -5.13 9.32
N TRP A 457 -5.19 -6.25 9.95
CA TRP A 457 -4.93 -7.58 9.41
C TRP A 457 -5.86 -7.89 8.23
N GLY A 458 -7.14 -7.49 8.31
CA GLY A 458 -8.11 -7.62 7.23
C GLY A 458 -7.72 -6.79 6.01
N GLN A 459 -7.45 -5.51 6.22
CA GLN A 459 -7.09 -4.59 5.14
C GLN A 459 -5.74 -4.95 4.51
N GLY A 460 -4.72 -5.26 5.32
CA GLY A 460 -3.41 -5.65 4.81
C GLY A 460 -3.43 -6.98 4.06
N LEU A 461 -4.22 -7.96 4.53
CA LEU A 461 -4.38 -9.24 3.84
C LEU A 461 -5.02 -9.05 2.46
N ILE A 462 -6.13 -8.31 2.38
CA ILE A 462 -6.79 -8.09 1.09
C ILE A 462 -5.94 -7.25 0.15
N GLY A 463 -5.10 -6.36 0.70
CA GLY A 463 -4.11 -5.58 -0.07
C GLY A 463 -3.17 -6.45 -0.91
N LEU A 464 -2.88 -7.69 -0.48
CA LEU A 464 -2.04 -8.63 -1.24
C LEU A 464 -2.65 -9.07 -2.58
N VAL A 465 -3.96 -8.89 -2.77
CA VAL A 465 -4.69 -9.34 -3.97
C VAL A 465 -5.64 -8.30 -4.55
N ALA A 466 -5.98 -7.25 -3.82
CA ALA A 466 -6.89 -6.22 -4.29
C ALA A 466 -6.28 -5.49 -5.50
N PRO A 467 -6.95 -5.49 -6.67
CA PRO A 467 -6.44 -4.80 -7.86
C PRO A 467 -6.27 -3.28 -7.69
N THR A 468 -7.02 -2.71 -6.77
CA THR A 468 -6.96 -1.29 -6.37
C THR A 468 -5.80 -0.97 -5.45
N GLY A 469 -5.10 -1.98 -4.92
CA GLY A 469 -3.92 -1.83 -4.08
C GLY A 469 -2.61 -1.77 -4.89
N LEU A 470 -1.49 -1.67 -4.17
CA LEU A 470 -0.15 -1.52 -4.78
C LEU A 470 0.38 -2.78 -5.49
N ILE A 471 -0.32 -3.91 -5.41
CA ILE A 471 0.17 -5.15 -6.04
C ILE A 471 0.27 -5.02 -7.56
N LEU A 472 -0.74 -4.46 -8.23
CA LEU A 472 -0.71 -4.30 -9.70
C LEU A 472 0.37 -3.32 -10.14
N VAL A 473 0.58 -2.27 -9.35
CA VAL A 473 1.65 -1.28 -9.54
C VAL A 473 3.01 -2.00 -9.48
N SER A 474 3.25 -2.74 -8.41
CA SER A 474 4.47 -3.52 -8.17
C SER A 474 4.78 -4.55 -9.27
N LEU A 475 3.76 -5.28 -9.70
CA LEU A 475 3.86 -6.27 -10.78
C LEU A 475 4.12 -5.62 -12.14
N SER A 476 3.58 -4.43 -12.39
CA SER A 476 3.76 -3.71 -13.66
C SER A 476 5.18 -3.20 -13.84
N VAL A 477 5.86 -2.78 -12.75
CA VAL A 477 7.28 -2.37 -12.81
C VAL A 477 8.14 -3.50 -13.39
N VAL A 478 7.83 -4.74 -13.01
CA VAL A 478 8.65 -5.92 -13.32
C VAL A 478 8.12 -6.75 -14.48
N ASN A 479 7.03 -6.32 -15.10
CA ASN A 479 6.32 -7.04 -16.16
C ASN A 479 5.93 -8.48 -15.77
N VAL A 480 5.41 -8.67 -14.56
CA VAL A 480 4.87 -9.96 -14.11
C VAL A 480 3.35 -9.93 -14.15
N GLY A 481 2.74 -10.98 -14.71
CA GLY A 481 1.28 -11.10 -14.77
C GLY A 481 0.63 -11.30 -13.39
N PHE A 482 -0.55 -10.70 -13.20
CA PHE A 482 -1.32 -10.86 -11.96
C PHE A 482 -1.79 -12.31 -11.71
N ASP A 483 -2.03 -13.09 -12.76
CA ASP A 483 -2.33 -14.52 -12.67
C ASP A 483 -1.18 -15.31 -12.01
N LYS A 484 0.07 -14.96 -12.33
CA LYS A 484 1.26 -15.59 -11.75
C LYS A 484 1.38 -15.23 -10.27
N TRP A 485 1.11 -13.97 -9.93
CA TRP A 485 1.07 -13.53 -8.54
C TRP A 485 0.01 -14.25 -7.74
N ILE A 486 -1.24 -14.32 -8.22
CA ILE A 486 -2.32 -15.05 -7.53
C ILE A 486 -1.93 -16.51 -7.32
N LYS A 487 -1.41 -17.18 -8.36
CA LYS A 487 -0.94 -18.57 -8.26
C LYS A 487 0.19 -18.74 -7.23
N PHE A 488 1.07 -17.76 -7.12
CA PHE A 488 2.12 -17.74 -6.11
C PHE A 488 1.57 -17.48 -4.70
N VAL A 489 0.76 -16.44 -4.49
CA VAL A 489 0.41 -15.97 -3.15
C VAL A 489 -0.72 -16.77 -2.51
N THR A 490 -1.56 -17.47 -3.28
CA THR A 490 -2.77 -18.17 -2.75
C THR A 490 -2.49 -19.07 -1.56
N LYS A 491 -1.42 -19.88 -1.59
CA LYS A 491 -1.07 -20.76 -0.46
C LYS A 491 -0.62 -19.97 0.77
N LEU A 492 0.09 -18.87 0.56
CA LEU A 492 0.49 -17.97 1.62
C LEU A 492 -0.74 -17.28 2.23
N LEU A 493 -1.67 -16.78 1.42
CA LEU A 493 -2.92 -16.16 1.89
C LEU A 493 -3.68 -17.08 2.84
N ILE A 494 -3.90 -18.34 2.47
CA ILE A 494 -4.60 -19.31 3.31
C ILE A 494 -3.85 -19.49 4.64
N THR A 495 -2.52 -19.59 4.59
CA THR A 495 -1.68 -19.74 5.79
C THR A 495 -1.78 -18.51 6.70
N ILE A 496 -1.75 -17.31 6.13
CA ILE A 496 -1.89 -16.05 6.88
C ILE A 496 -3.31 -15.88 7.42
N ILE A 497 -4.36 -16.27 6.69
CA ILE A 497 -5.75 -16.26 7.20
C ILE A 497 -5.85 -17.14 8.44
N VAL A 498 -5.34 -18.37 8.38
CA VAL A 498 -5.37 -19.28 9.55
C VAL A 498 -4.60 -18.68 10.72
N LEU A 499 -3.45 -18.06 10.46
CA LEU A 499 -2.67 -17.37 11.49
C LEU A 499 -3.45 -16.20 12.11
N ILE A 500 -4.08 -15.36 11.29
CA ILE A 500 -4.90 -14.23 11.74
C ILE A 500 -6.05 -14.73 12.63
N LEU A 501 -6.81 -15.72 12.17
CA LEU A 501 -7.94 -16.25 12.93
C LEU A 501 -7.47 -16.82 14.29
N ALA A 502 -6.34 -17.51 14.31
CA ALA A 502 -5.76 -18.02 15.56
C ALA A 502 -5.33 -16.88 16.50
N PHE A 503 -4.63 -15.86 16.00
CA PHE A 503 -4.18 -14.74 16.82
C PHE A 503 -5.33 -13.87 17.34
N LEU A 504 -6.37 -13.64 16.53
CA LEU A 504 -7.58 -12.93 16.99
C LEU A 504 -8.31 -13.72 18.08
N ALA A 505 -8.43 -15.04 17.92
CA ALA A 505 -9.04 -15.89 18.94
C ALA A 505 -8.22 -15.90 20.24
N ILE A 506 -6.88 -16.00 20.14
CA ILE A 506 -5.98 -15.88 21.29
C ILE A 506 -6.15 -14.51 21.97
N GLY A 507 -6.22 -13.44 21.19
CA GLY A 507 -6.48 -12.09 21.69
C GLY A 507 -7.75 -12.04 22.54
N VAL A 508 -8.88 -12.52 22.00
CA VAL A 508 -10.17 -12.58 22.72
C VAL A 508 -10.08 -13.40 24.01
N LEU A 509 -9.36 -14.52 24.02
CA LEU A 509 -9.27 -15.41 25.17
C LEU A 509 -8.38 -14.87 26.30
N ILE A 510 -7.49 -13.93 26.00
CA ILE A 510 -6.58 -13.29 26.97
C ILE A 510 -7.13 -11.92 27.42
N SER A 511 -8.13 -11.38 26.70
CA SER A 511 -8.77 -10.08 26.97
C SER A 511 -9.62 -10.08 28.23
#